data_AF-A0A8T7I3N7-F1
#
_entry.id   AF-A0A8T7I3N7-F1
#
_cell.length_a   1.000
_cell.length_b   1.000
_cell.length_c   1.000
_cell.angle_alpha   90.00
_cell.angle_beta   90.00
_cell.angle_gamma   90.00
#
_symmetry.space_group_name_H-M   'P 1'
#
loop_
_entity.id
_entity.type
_entity.pdbx_description
1 polymer ?
#
loop_
_entity_poly.entity_id
_entity_poly.type
_entity_poly.pdbx_seq_one_letter_code
_entity_poly.pdbx_strand_id
1 'polypeptide(L)'
;MRTILFSHIYKAVIFHTVLISLFMLFSSKLFAEFEEEKEPVVIPNIVGGSEVTPGSRSYQAMLLFNGQQGCGGTLIEDFWVITAAHCLDNANTNTLTVRLGAHYRNSGGTTHRVTQIIRHPNWGGGGGIANGYDIGLLKLATPAAANLKRAKLPTQAIQNELAAPGRYLTVSGWGRTYNGGPASNVLLEVNLPVLSTQQCQQQLSPSINGTVICGGGPNNTSACNGDSGGPFVAQKNGTFYSMGTVSWGRSCRGATAFTRTLSYVNWIKNFVDIDDGNGGGNNESELVNGVPVSVSGNTGSEKLFTINVPNGSRNLVITTSGGSGDADLFVRRGQKPTTSNFDCRPYLNGNQETCRFSQASGTYHVMIRGWREYNNVSLRASYENGDGGGNGGNQPINSILRNINVQERTWKRYVFELPSGYSQLQFSISGGDGEVDMYINFGSASSWSDYDCRPAKYGNNETCTFSSPQAGRWYIDLYGFYNSRGLTLTTKAN
;
A
#
# COMPACT_ATOMS: atom_id res chain seq x y z
N MET A 1 93.94 47.73 1.45
CA MET A 1 93.14 48.89 1.05
C MET A 1 91.91 48.34 0.34
N ARG A 2 90.73 48.18 1.00
CA ARG A 2 89.80 49.26 1.36
C ARG A 2 89.71 50.24 0.18
N THR A 3 88.57 50.44 -0.49
CA THR A 3 87.27 50.73 0.14
C THR A 3 86.18 50.80 -0.94
N ILE A 4 84.95 50.39 -0.57
CA ILE A 4 83.66 50.98 -0.99
C ILE A 4 83.14 50.54 -2.38
N LEU A 5 82.14 49.66 -2.53
CA LEU A 5 81.00 49.34 -1.66
C LEU A 5 80.06 50.54 -1.43
N PHE A 6 79.73 51.31 -2.47
CA PHE A 6 78.57 52.23 -2.49
C PHE A 6 78.25 52.61 -3.95
N SER A 7 77.26 51.99 -4.59
CA SER A 7 76.50 52.59 -5.71
C SER A 7 75.38 51.69 -6.25
N HIS A 8 75.44 50.37 -6.02
CA HIS A 8 74.36 49.45 -6.42
C HIS A 8 73.12 49.46 -5.50
N ILE A 9 73.04 50.39 -4.54
CA ILE A 9 71.91 50.55 -3.61
C ILE A 9 71.06 51.81 -3.94
N TYR A 10 71.50 52.71 -4.83
CA TYR A 10 70.77 53.97 -5.11
C TYR A 10 69.86 53.96 -6.35
N LYS A 11 69.94 52.97 -7.25
CA LYS A 11 69.05 52.87 -8.42
C LYS A 11 67.84 51.96 -8.23
N ALA A 12 67.76 51.21 -7.12
CA ALA A 12 66.60 50.36 -6.80
C ALA A 12 65.57 51.04 -5.87
N VAL A 13 65.90 52.18 -5.26
CA VAL A 13 65.04 52.85 -4.26
C VAL A 13 64.19 54.00 -4.84
N ILE A 14 64.48 54.48 -6.05
CA ILE A 14 63.72 55.58 -6.69
C ILE A 14 62.64 55.06 -7.67
N PHE A 15 62.70 53.80 -8.10
CA PHE A 15 61.63 53.18 -8.88
C PHE A 15 60.55 52.48 -8.03
N HIS A 16 60.73 52.45 -6.69
CA HIS A 16 59.77 51.88 -5.73
C HIS A 16 58.98 52.94 -4.94
N THR A 17 59.27 54.23 -5.10
CA THR A 17 58.59 55.31 -4.36
C THR A 17 57.62 56.14 -5.20
N VAL A 18 57.59 55.98 -6.53
CA VAL A 18 56.63 56.69 -7.41
C VAL A 18 55.41 55.83 -7.78
N LEU A 19 55.46 54.50 -7.60
CA LEU A 19 54.27 53.64 -7.80
C LEU A 19 53.34 53.56 -6.58
N ILE A 20 53.79 53.97 -5.39
CA ILE A 20 52.99 53.92 -4.15
C ILE A 20 52.11 55.18 -3.99
N SER A 21 52.46 56.29 -4.64
CA SER A 21 51.72 57.56 -4.57
C SER A 21 50.54 57.64 -5.55
N LEU A 22 50.49 56.78 -6.58
CA LEU A 22 49.36 56.70 -7.50
C LEU A 22 48.27 55.71 -7.05
N PHE A 23 48.53 54.91 -6.01
CA PHE A 23 47.57 53.95 -5.46
C PHE A 23 46.79 54.50 -4.25
N MET A 24 47.21 55.63 -3.65
CA MET A 24 46.51 56.23 -2.49
C MET A 24 45.42 57.27 -2.85
N LEU A 25 45.30 57.69 -4.11
CA LEU A 25 44.27 58.66 -4.54
C LEU A 25 43.01 58.03 -5.18
N PHE A 26 42.85 56.71 -5.08
CA PHE A 26 41.60 56.01 -5.40
C PHE A 26 40.95 55.36 -4.17
N SER A 27 41.20 55.91 -2.97
CA SER A 27 40.68 55.38 -1.70
C SER A 27 39.47 56.12 -1.12
N SER A 28 38.77 56.96 -1.90
CA SER A 28 37.66 57.78 -1.36
C SER A 28 36.36 57.71 -2.15
N LYS A 29 35.94 56.50 -2.59
CA LYS A 29 34.54 56.16 -2.94
C LYS A 29 34.41 54.66 -3.25
N LEU A 30 34.28 53.83 -2.21
CA LEU A 30 33.46 52.61 -2.18
C LEU A 30 33.58 52.01 -0.77
N PHE A 31 32.78 52.53 0.18
CA PHE A 31 32.43 51.75 1.36
C PHE A 31 31.14 51.00 1.00
N ALA A 32 31.30 49.77 0.55
CA ALA A 32 30.25 48.77 0.65
C ALA A 32 30.68 47.84 1.79
N GLU A 33 29.80 47.61 2.76
CA GLU A 33 29.94 46.63 3.83
C GLU A 33 30.49 45.32 3.25
N PHE A 34 31.68 44.90 3.70
CA PHE A 34 32.16 43.53 3.51
C PHE A 34 31.56 42.70 4.64
N GLU A 35 30.41 42.06 4.37
CA GLU A 35 30.03 40.88 5.15
C GLU A 35 31.08 39.79 4.88
N GLU A 36 31.51 39.14 5.95
CA GLU A 36 32.38 37.97 5.93
C GLU A 36 31.64 36.82 5.24
N GLU A 37 31.81 36.66 3.92
CA GLU A 37 31.37 35.46 3.21
C GLU A 37 32.19 34.26 3.71
N LYS A 38 31.61 33.54 4.68
CA LYS A 38 32.08 32.21 5.08
C LYS A 38 32.20 31.33 3.84
N GLU A 39 33.35 30.68 3.67
CA GLU A 39 33.52 29.63 2.66
C GLU A 39 32.35 28.64 2.70
N PRO A 40 31.81 28.22 1.53
CA PRO A 40 30.62 27.39 1.50
C PRO A 40 30.92 26.04 2.14
N VAL A 41 30.37 25.82 3.33
CA VAL A 41 30.29 24.50 3.96
C VAL A 41 29.56 23.60 2.96
N VAL A 42 30.27 22.63 2.36
CA VAL A 42 29.66 21.65 1.46
C VAL A 42 28.79 20.72 2.29
N ILE A 43 27.50 21.06 2.41
CA ILE A 43 26.50 20.22 3.05
C ILE A 43 26.20 19.06 2.09
N PRO A 44 26.44 17.79 2.49
CA PRO A 44 26.15 16.65 1.63
C PRO A 44 24.62 16.56 1.43
N ASN A 45 24.17 16.62 0.17
CA ASN A 45 22.76 16.54 -0.26
C ASN A 45 22.45 15.19 -0.95
N ILE A 46 21.25 14.56 -0.85
CA ILE A 46 20.77 13.64 -1.94
C ILE A 46 21.05 14.38 -3.24
N VAL A 47 21.54 13.78 -4.33
CA VAL A 47 22.15 14.58 -5.43
C VAL A 47 21.23 15.75 -5.85
N GLY A 48 21.58 16.99 -5.45
CA GLY A 48 20.79 18.22 -5.63
C GLY A 48 19.57 18.46 -4.69
N GLY A 49 19.52 17.83 -3.53
CA GLY A 49 18.48 17.92 -2.50
C GLY A 49 18.81 18.89 -1.37
N SER A 50 17.96 18.95 -0.36
CA SER A 50 18.09 19.81 0.82
C SER A 50 17.78 19.04 2.11
N GLU A 51 18.22 19.57 3.25
CA GLU A 51 17.86 19.02 4.56
C GLU A 51 16.35 19.07 4.79
N VAL A 52 15.80 17.98 5.32
CA VAL A 52 14.40 17.88 5.68
C VAL A 52 14.14 18.65 6.97
N THR A 53 13.06 19.42 7.04
CA THR A 53 12.59 19.95 8.33
C THR A 53 12.27 18.79 9.28
N PRO A 54 12.89 18.69 10.47
CA PRO A 54 12.71 17.55 11.37
C PRO A 54 11.22 17.21 11.61
N GLY A 55 10.88 15.93 11.48
CA GLY A 55 9.50 15.43 11.65
C GLY A 55 8.56 15.63 10.46
N SER A 56 8.89 16.45 9.47
CA SER A 56 8.03 16.71 8.30
C SER A 56 7.90 15.52 7.33
N ARG A 57 8.79 14.53 7.45
CA ARG A 57 8.79 13.25 6.72
C ARG A 57 8.68 12.07 7.67
N SER A 58 7.72 12.12 8.59
CA SER A 58 7.56 11.12 9.66
C SER A 58 7.29 9.69 9.20
N TYR A 59 6.89 9.51 7.93
CA TYR A 59 6.72 8.18 7.31
C TYR A 59 8.05 7.54 6.93
N GLN A 60 9.16 8.28 6.94
CA GLN A 60 10.49 7.76 6.62
C GLN A 60 10.88 6.69 7.64
N ALA A 61 11.22 5.51 7.15
CA ALA A 61 11.79 4.43 7.95
C ALA A 61 13.27 4.23 7.62
N MET A 62 14.06 3.92 8.65
CA MET A 62 15.46 3.56 8.54
C MET A 62 15.62 2.07 8.85
N LEU A 63 16.14 1.30 7.89
CA LEU A 63 16.44 -0.12 8.09
C LEU A 63 17.88 -0.26 8.57
N LEU A 64 18.02 -0.85 9.76
CA LEU A 64 19.28 -1.05 10.45
C LEU A 64 19.63 -2.55 10.44
N PHE A 65 20.73 -2.90 9.77
CA PHE A 65 21.29 -4.25 9.72
C PHE A 65 22.44 -4.32 10.71
N ASN A 66 22.32 -5.12 11.77
CA ASN A 66 23.29 -5.15 12.88
C ASN A 66 23.54 -3.75 13.46
N GLY A 67 22.48 -2.95 13.57
CA GLY A 67 22.55 -1.57 14.07
C GLY A 67 23.09 -0.53 13.08
N GLN A 68 23.52 -0.93 11.89
CA GLN A 68 24.02 -0.02 10.85
C GLN A 68 22.96 0.26 9.79
N GLN A 69 22.76 1.53 9.45
CA GLN A 69 21.84 1.91 8.38
C GLN A 69 22.33 1.39 7.03
N GLY A 70 21.49 0.60 6.35
CA GLY A 70 21.76 0.07 5.02
C GLY A 70 20.70 0.42 3.98
N CYS A 71 19.43 0.48 4.39
CA CYS A 71 18.29 0.80 3.52
C CYS A 71 17.33 1.78 4.19
N GLY A 72 16.40 2.31 3.40
CA GLY A 72 15.23 3.04 3.84
C GLY A 72 13.95 2.20 3.72
N GLY A 73 12.84 2.81 4.09
CA GLY A 73 11.49 2.26 3.95
C GLY A 73 10.43 3.32 4.14
N THR A 74 9.18 2.94 3.97
CA THR A 74 8.01 3.81 4.15
C THR A 74 7.05 3.19 5.16
N LEU A 75 6.79 3.89 6.26
CA LEU A 75 5.74 3.53 7.22
C LEU A 75 4.37 3.75 6.58
N ILE A 76 3.63 2.65 6.43
CA ILE A 76 2.30 2.64 5.80
C ILE A 76 1.17 2.35 6.79
N GLU A 77 1.48 1.69 7.91
CA GLU A 77 0.54 1.41 8.99
C GLU A 77 1.26 1.28 10.34
N ASP A 78 0.50 1.21 11.44
CA ASP A 78 1.01 1.08 12.82
C ASP A 78 2.19 0.10 12.96
N PHE A 79 2.06 -1.08 12.34
CA PHE A 79 3.03 -2.17 12.45
C PHE A 79 3.75 -2.46 11.15
N TRP A 80 3.60 -1.66 10.09
CA TRP A 80 3.97 -2.07 8.75
C TRP A 80 4.77 -1.02 7.98
N VAL A 81 5.88 -1.50 7.43
CA VAL A 81 6.80 -0.72 6.59
C VAL A 81 6.94 -1.41 5.24
N ILE A 82 6.80 -0.65 4.15
CA ILE A 82 7.20 -1.09 2.80
C ILE A 82 8.67 -0.76 2.59
N THR A 83 9.40 -1.66 1.94
CA THR A 83 10.79 -1.45 1.48
C THR A 83 11.00 -2.17 0.14
N ALA A 84 12.20 -2.09 -0.41
CA ALA A 84 12.63 -2.91 -1.54
C ALA A 84 12.95 -4.35 -1.11
N ALA A 85 12.70 -5.32 -1.99
CA ALA A 85 12.98 -6.74 -1.72
C ALA A 85 14.48 -7.04 -1.71
N HIS A 86 15.29 -6.36 -2.52
CA HIS A 86 16.74 -6.55 -2.56
C HIS A 86 17.42 -6.19 -1.23
N CYS A 87 16.86 -5.22 -0.48
CA CYS A 87 17.31 -4.92 0.88
C CYS A 87 17.11 -6.11 1.83
N LEU A 88 16.24 -7.05 1.47
CA LEU A 88 15.81 -8.15 2.30
C LEU A 88 16.42 -9.49 1.89
N ASP A 89 17.19 -9.58 0.79
CA ASP A 89 17.70 -10.85 0.25
C ASP A 89 18.45 -11.68 1.32
N ASN A 90 19.30 -11.02 2.11
CA ASN A 90 20.08 -11.65 3.20
C ASN A 90 19.64 -11.18 4.59
N ALA A 91 18.49 -10.51 4.68
CA ALA A 91 17.99 -10.00 5.96
C ALA A 91 17.39 -11.13 6.80
N ASN A 92 17.56 -11.02 8.12
CA ASN A 92 16.90 -11.87 9.09
C ASN A 92 16.33 -11.00 10.23
N THR A 93 15.31 -11.52 10.92
CA THR A 93 14.60 -10.80 11.99
C THR A 93 15.45 -10.59 13.26
N ASN A 94 16.56 -11.30 13.43
CA ASN A 94 17.46 -11.12 14.57
C ASN A 94 18.38 -9.91 14.40
N THR A 95 18.78 -9.60 13.17
CA THR A 95 19.74 -8.54 12.86
C THR A 95 19.08 -7.30 12.26
N LEU A 96 17.88 -7.42 11.69
CA LEU A 96 17.14 -6.31 11.10
C LEU A 96 16.25 -5.64 12.14
N THR A 97 16.43 -4.33 12.30
CA THR A 97 15.54 -3.45 13.06
C THR A 97 15.12 -2.25 12.21
N VAL A 98 14.02 -1.61 12.59
CA VAL A 98 13.51 -0.41 11.92
C VAL A 98 13.51 0.75 12.89
N ARG A 99 14.11 1.87 12.53
CA ARG A 99 14.05 3.11 13.31
C ARG A 99 13.12 4.11 12.63
N LEU A 100 12.18 4.65 13.41
CA LEU A 100 11.15 5.60 12.97
C LEU A 100 11.29 6.94 13.71
N GLY A 101 10.97 8.05 13.02
CA GLY A 101 11.00 9.39 13.60
C GLY A 101 12.40 9.97 13.86
N ALA A 102 13.45 9.38 13.29
CA ALA A 102 14.80 9.92 13.35
C ALA A 102 15.00 11.01 12.29
N HIS A 103 15.73 12.07 12.65
CA HIS A 103 16.26 13.05 11.69
C HIS A 103 17.74 12.79 11.41
N TYR A 104 18.50 12.52 12.47
CA TYR A 104 19.91 12.16 12.36
C TYR A 104 20.10 10.65 12.17
N ARG A 105 21.08 10.27 11.37
CA ARG A 105 21.42 8.87 11.07
C ARG A 105 21.74 8.08 12.35
N ASN A 106 22.44 8.72 13.28
CA ASN A 106 23.01 8.08 14.46
C ASN A 106 22.28 8.41 15.79
N SER A 107 21.22 9.23 15.77
CA SER A 107 20.51 9.64 16.99
C SER A 107 19.04 9.99 16.74
N GLY A 108 18.24 9.98 17.81
CA GLY A 108 16.80 10.23 17.76
C GLY A 108 15.98 9.05 17.22
N GLY A 109 14.66 9.24 17.20
CA GLY A 109 13.71 8.21 16.78
C GLY A 109 13.57 7.03 17.75
N THR A 110 12.65 6.12 17.42
CA THR A 110 12.40 4.88 18.17
C THR A 110 12.77 3.67 17.31
N THR A 111 13.50 2.71 17.88
CA THR A 111 13.92 1.50 17.18
C THR A 111 12.98 0.34 17.52
N HIS A 112 12.45 -0.31 16.50
CA HIS A 112 11.50 -1.42 16.57
C HIS A 112 12.17 -2.69 16.05
N ARG A 113 11.96 -3.82 16.74
CA ARG A 113 12.32 -5.14 16.22
C ARG A 113 11.40 -5.50 15.05
N VAL A 114 11.93 -6.23 14.07
CA VAL A 114 11.13 -6.83 13.00
C VAL A 114 10.72 -8.25 13.41
N THR A 115 9.43 -8.56 13.32
CA THR A 115 8.88 -9.90 13.62
C THR A 115 8.66 -10.73 12.37
N GLN A 116 8.46 -10.09 11.21
CA GLN A 116 8.23 -10.77 9.95
C GLN A 116 8.84 -9.98 8.79
N ILE A 117 9.50 -10.71 7.89
CA ILE A 117 10.05 -10.19 6.64
C ILE A 117 9.32 -10.89 5.50
N ILE A 118 8.68 -10.13 4.62
CA ILE A 118 7.90 -10.66 3.50
C ILE A 118 8.45 -10.05 2.22
N ARG A 119 9.01 -10.88 1.35
CA ARG A 119 9.41 -10.47 0.01
C ARG A 119 8.29 -10.83 -0.97
N HIS A 120 8.12 -10.05 -2.02
CA HIS A 120 7.21 -10.45 -3.09
C HIS A 120 7.62 -11.83 -3.65
N PRO A 121 6.70 -12.80 -3.80
CA PRO A 121 7.05 -14.19 -4.16
C PRO A 121 7.72 -14.32 -5.54
N ASN A 122 7.42 -13.39 -6.45
CA ASN A 122 8.03 -13.34 -7.78
C ASN A 122 9.37 -12.57 -7.83
N TRP A 123 9.90 -12.13 -6.68
CA TRP A 123 11.21 -11.48 -6.64
C TRP A 123 12.31 -12.50 -6.95
N GLY A 124 13.06 -12.26 -8.04
CA GLY A 124 14.09 -13.17 -8.56
C GLY A 124 15.50 -12.91 -8.02
N GLY A 125 15.67 -11.99 -7.07
CA GLY A 125 16.98 -11.59 -6.52
C GLY A 125 17.66 -10.44 -7.29
N GLY A 126 18.66 -9.81 -6.64
CA GLY A 126 19.31 -8.59 -7.14
C GLY A 126 19.92 -8.67 -8.55
N GLY A 127 20.32 -9.86 -9.02
CA GLY A 127 20.83 -10.06 -10.39
C GLY A 127 19.79 -9.83 -11.49
N GLY A 128 18.49 -9.83 -11.14
CA GLY A 128 17.37 -9.61 -12.05
C GLY A 128 16.52 -8.39 -11.69
N ILE A 129 17.09 -7.38 -11.03
CA ILE A 129 16.32 -6.23 -10.48
C ILE A 129 15.47 -5.49 -11.52
N ALA A 130 15.89 -5.49 -12.79
CA ALA A 130 15.14 -4.90 -13.91
C ALA A 130 13.87 -5.70 -14.31
N ASN A 131 13.69 -6.91 -13.80
CA ASN A 131 12.50 -7.75 -14.04
C ASN A 131 11.32 -7.35 -13.11
N GLY A 132 11.54 -6.43 -12.18
CA GLY A 132 10.52 -5.92 -11.26
C GLY A 132 10.39 -6.76 -9.98
N TYR A 133 9.26 -6.62 -9.29
CA TYR A 133 8.95 -7.30 -8.03
C TYR A 133 9.88 -6.97 -6.85
N ASP A 134 10.64 -5.87 -6.96
CA ASP A 134 11.55 -5.40 -5.91
C ASP A 134 10.81 -4.69 -4.77
N ILE A 135 9.87 -5.38 -4.12
CA ILE A 135 9.07 -4.86 -3.02
C ILE A 135 8.96 -5.89 -1.89
N GLY A 136 9.01 -5.37 -0.66
CA GLY A 136 8.92 -6.15 0.56
C GLY A 136 8.14 -5.43 1.65
N LEU A 137 7.63 -6.21 2.60
CA LEU A 137 6.97 -5.74 3.81
C LEU A 137 7.74 -6.20 5.05
N LEU A 138 7.80 -5.31 6.03
CA LEU A 138 8.32 -5.59 7.37
C LEU A 138 7.20 -5.41 8.38
N LYS A 139 6.96 -6.43 9.22
CA LYS A 139 6.09 -6.32 10.39
C LYS A 139 6.92 -5.96 11.61
N LEU A 140 6.53 -4.90 12.30
CA LEU A 140 7.17 -4.42 13.52
C LEU A 140 6.67 -5.20 14.74
N ALA A 141 7.49 -5.33 15.77
CA ALA A 141 7.13 -5.96 17.05
C ALA A 141 6.22 -5.07 17.92
N THR A 142 6.36 -3.75 17.78
CA THR A 142 5.63 -2.74 18.53
C THR A 142 5.11 -1.69 17.55
N PRO A 143 3.95 -1.06 17.84
CA PRO A 143 3.37 -0.07 16.94
C PRO A 143 4.26 1.17 16.86
N ALA A 144 4.28 1.80 15.69
CA ALA A 144 4.83 3.12 15.49
C ALA A 144 4.07 4.16 16.35
N ALA A 145 4.79 5.15 16.87
CA ALA A 145 4.18 6.20 17.69
C ALA A 145 3.04 6.92 16.94
N ALA A 146 1.96 7.24 17.65
CA ALA A 146 0.74 7.81 17.07
C ALA A 146 0.93 9.19 16.41
N ASN A 147 1.96 9.93 16.83
CA ASN A 147 2.32 11.24 16.25
C ASN A 147 3.04 11.13 14.89
N LEU A 148 3.48 9.94 14.48
CA LEU A 148 4.08 9.73 13.17
C LEU A 148 2.98 9.54 12.13
N LYS A 149 3.00 10.35 11.06
CA LYS A 149 2.11 10.18 9.92
C LYS A 149 2.54 8.98 9.08
N ARG A 150 1.55 8.22 8.62
CA ARG A 150 1.69 7.05 7.76
C ARG A 150 1.42 7.50 6.32
N ALA A 151 2.16 6.95 5.36
CA ALA A 151 1.87 7.18 3.96
C ALA A 151 0.76 6.23 3.51
N LYS A 152 -0.32 6.77 2.94
CA LYS A 152 -1.39 5.97 2.36
C LYS A 152 -0.90 5.23 1.12
N LEU A 153 -1.52 4.10 0.79
CA LEU A 153 -1.33 3.47 -0.51
C LEU A 153 -2.02 4.30 -1.60
N PRO A 154 -1.44 4.37 -2.81
CA PRO A 154 -2.04 5.10 -3.92
C PRO A 154 -3.20 4.31 -4.52
N THR A 155 -4.24 5.03 -4.96
CA THR A 155 -5.24 4.53 -5.90
C THR A 155 -4.86 4.92 -7.33
N GLN A 156 -5.53 4.37 -8.35
CA GLN A 156 -5.32 4.80 -9.74
C GLN A 156 -5.61 6.29 -9.93
N ALA A 157 -6.64 6.82 -9.25
CA ALA A 157 -6.96 8.25 -9.30
C ALA A 157 -5.82 9.11 -8.73
N ILE A 158 -5.29 8.73 -7.56
CA ILE A 158 -4.15 9.41 -6.93
C ILE A 158 -2.89 9.31 -7.82
N GLN A 159 -2.64 8.15 -8.43
CA GLN A 159 -1.54 7.96 -9.35
C GLN A 159 -1.65 8.87 -10.58
N ASN A 160 -2.83 8.96 -11.19
CA ASN A 160 -3.06 9.78 -12.37
C ASN A 160 -2.96 11.28 -12.05
N GLU A 161 -3.48 11.69 -10.89
CA GLU A 161 -3.49 13.08 -10.48
C GLU A 161 -2.09 13.59 -10.07
N LEU A 162 -1.41 12.82 -9.21
CA LEU A 162 -0.22 13.30 -8.50
C LEU A 162 1.10 12.77 -9.08
N ALA A 163 1.07 11.69 -9.85
CA ALA A 163 2.27 10.99 -10.31
C ALA A 163 2.24 10.66 -11.82
N ALA A 164 1.53 11.47 -12.62
CA ALA A 164 1.67 11.48 -14.06
C ALA A 164 3.05 12.03 -14.48
N PRO A 165 3.59 11.67 -15.67
CA PRO A 165 4.85 12.21 -16.16
C PRO A 165 4.90 13.75 -16.09
N GLY A 166 6.03 14.29 -15.63
CA GLY A 166 6.24 15.72 -15.38
C GLY A 166 5.78 16.22 -14.01
N ARG A 167 4.96 15.47 -13.28
CA ARG A 167 4.66 15.78 -11.87
C ARG A 167 5.88 15.54 -10.99
N TYR A 168 6.02 16.31 -9.92
CA TYR A 168 7.15 16.17 -8.99
C TYR A 168 6.73 15.37 -7.78
N LEU A 169 7.58 14.42 -7.41
CA LEU A 169 7.45 13.61 -6.20
C LEU A 169 8.72 13.70 -5.38
N THR A 170 8.59 13.53 -4.07
CA THR A 170 9.71 13.66 -3.14
C THR A 170 10.33 12.30 -2.89
N VAL A 171 11.64 12.19 -3.06
CA VAL A 171 12.44 11.10 -2.49
C VAL A 171 13.20 11.63 -1.28
N SER A 172 13.32 10.81 -0.23
CA SER A 172 14.05 11.18 0.98
C SER A 172 14.83 10.01 1.55
N GLY A 173 15.91 10.31 2.27
CA GLY A 173 16.81 9.30 2.83
C GLY A 173 18.11 9.87 3.38
N TRP A 174 18.95 8.95 3.85
CA TRP A 174 20.31 9.20 4.36
C TRP A 174 21.38 8.62 3.44
N GLY A 175 21.02 8.33 2.19
CA GLY A 175 21.93 7.81 1.20
C GLY A 175 23.09 8.75 0.88
N ARG A 176 23.97 8.27 0.02
CA ARG A 176 25.13 9.02 -0.44
C ARG A 176 24.70 10.19 -1.29
N THR A 177 25.56 11.20 -1.31
CA THR A 177 25.25 12.51 -1.90
C THR A 177 25.90 12.70 -3.27
N TYR A 178 26.75 11.75 -3.64
CA TYR A 178 27.32 11.52 -4.96
C TYR A 178 27.91 10.10 -5.00
N ASN A 179 28.28 9.62 -6.18
CA ASN A 179 28.83 8.28 -6.34
C ASN A 179 30.14 8.10 -5.53
N GLY A 180 30.19 7.11 -4.64
CA GLY A 180 31.34 6.86 -3.77
C GLY A 180 31.49 7.82 -2.57
N GLY A 181 30.63 8.83 -2.43
CA GLY A 181 30.67 9.81 -1.34
C GLY A 181 30.22 9.27 0.02
N PRO A 182 30.40 10.05 1.10
CA PRO A 182 29.88 9.70 2.41
C PRO A 182 28.35 9.71 2.40
N ALA A 183 27.76 8.90 3.27
CA ALA A 183 26.33 8.95 3.51
C ALA A 183 25.99 10.17 4.39
N SER A 184 24.78 10.71 4.24
CA SER A 184 24.38 11.87 5.02
C SER A 184 24.14 11.55 6.50
N ASN A 185 24.53 12.47 7.38
CA ASN A 185 24.19 12.38 8.80
C ASN A 185 22.77 12.89 9.10
N VAL A 186 22.20 13.76 8.26
CA VAL A 186 20.84 14.29 8.40
C VAL A 186 19.92 13.71 7.34
N LEU A 187 18.62 13.70 7.58
CA LEU A 187 17.63 13.29 6.58
C LEU A 187 17.55 14.38 5.51
N LEU A 188 17.66 13.94 4.25
CA LEU A 188 17.65 14.82 3.10
C LEU A 188 16.47 14.46 2.19
N GLU A 189 16.06 15.41 1.36
CA GLU A 189 15.03 15.21 0.35
C GLU A 189 15.34 15.91 -0.96
N VAL A 190 14.76 15.40 -2.05
CA VAL A 190 14.77 16.07 -3.35
C VAL A 190 13.47 15.78 -4.09
N ASN A 191 12.98 16.78 -4.82
CA ASN A 191 11.83 16.62 -5.70
C ASN A 191 12.31 16.21 -7.09
N LEU A 192 11.85 15.05 -7.56
CA LEU A 192 12.17 14.52 -8.88
C LEU A 192 10.91 14.55 -9.76
N PRO A 193 11.00 15.03 -11.01
CA PRO A 193 9.89 14.87 -11.94
C PRO A 193 9.76 13.39 -12.30
N VAL A 194 8.51 12.93 -12.38
CA VAL A 194 8.18 11.59 -12.87
C VAL A 194 8.48 11.55 -14.36
N LEU A 195 9.26 10.54 -14.76
CA LEU A 195 9.61 10.31 -16.16
C LEU A 195 8.54 9.47 -16.85
N SER A 196 8.37 9.67 -18.16
CA SER A 196 7.58 8.74 -18.96
C SER A 196 8.28 7.38 -19.03
N THR A 197 7.50 6.31 -19.29
CA THR A 197 8.07 4.96 -19.47
C THR A 197 9.15 4.96 -20.55
N GLN A 198 8.94 5.68 -21.65
CA GLN A 198 9.90 5.78 -22.74
C GLN A 198 11.22 6.45 -22.31
N GLN A 199 11.14 7.57 -21.58
CA GLN A 199 12.33 8.24 -21.05
C GLN A 199 13.08 7.33 -20.06
N CYS A 200 12.34 6.59 -19.25
CA CYS A 200 12.96 5.64 -18.32
C CYS A 200 13.64 4.48 -19.05
N GLN A 201 13.00 3.91 -20.07
CA GLN A 201 13.58 2.84 -20.89
C GLN A 201 14.85 3.29 -21.61
N GLN A 202 14.86 4.51 -22.15
CA GLN A 202 16.03 5.10 -22.81
C GLN A 202 17.23 5.26 -21.86
N GLN A 203 16.98 5.68 -20.62
CA GLN A 203 18.05 5.94 -19.66
C GLN A 203 18.49 4.71 -18.86
N LEU A 204 17.60 3.75 -18.60
CA LEU A 204 17.84 2.66 -17.66
C LEU A 204 17.85 1.27 -18.31
N SER A 205 16.68 0.76 -18.72
CA SER A 205 16.58 -0.55 -19.38
C SER A 205 15.34 -0.62 -20.28
N PRO A 206 15.45 -1.20 -21.50
CA PRO A 206 14.29 -1.39 -22.37
C PRO A 206 13.23 -2.35 -21.80
N SER A 207 13.57 -3.18 -20.80
CA SER A 207 12.64 -4.12 -20.17
C SER A 207 11.65 -3.48 -19.18
N ILE A 208 11.81 -2.18 -18.88
CA ILE A 208 10.97 -1.46 -17.93
C ILE A 208 9.51 -1.43 -18.39
N ASN A 209 8.59 -1.77 -17.48
CA ASN A 209 7.16 -1.90 -17.76
C ASN A 209 6.29 -1.19 -16.69
N GLY A 210 4.97 -1.46 -16.73
CA GLY A 210 3.96 -0.90 -15.83
C GLY A 210 4.12 -1.21 -14.33
N THR A 211 5.14 -1.96 -13.90
CA THR A 211 5.47 -2.19 -12.47
C THR A 211 6.54 -1.26 -11.92
N VAL A 212 7.15 -0.42 -12.77
CA VAL A 212 8.22 0.51 -12.40
C VAL A 212 7.80 1.95 -12.70
N ILE A 213 7.96 2.84 -11.73
CA ILE A 213 7.83 4.29 -11.89
C ILE A 213 9.22 4.91 -11.77
N CYS A 214 9.53 5.90 -12.60
CA CYS A 214 10.85 6.50 -12.61
C CYS A 214 10.78 7.98 -12.29
N GLY A 215 11.80 8.47 -11.58
CA GLY A 215 12.01 9.87 -11.30
C GLY A 215 13.44 10.25 -11.64
N GLY A 216 13.66 11.47 -12.12
CA GLY A 216 15.00 11.96 -12.40
C GLY A 216 14.95 13.37 -12.97
N GLY A 217 15.74 14.29 -12.43
CA GLY A 217 15.59 15.72 -12.70
C GLY A 217 16.65 16.33 -13.62
N PRO A 218 16.41 17.58 -14.08
CA PRO A 218 17.46 18.47 -14.58
C PRO A 218 18.63 18.55 -13.57
N ASN A 219 19.85 18.82 -14.04
CA ASN A 219 21.06 18.96 -13.20
C ASN A 219 21.55 17.67 -12.49
N ASN A 220 21.26 16.48 -13.03
CA ASN A 220 21.72 15.19 -12.52
C ASN A 220 21.17 14.81 -11.13
N THR A 221 20.02 15.33 -10.72
CA THR A 221 19.41 14.97 -9.43
C THR A 221 18.79 13.57 -9.46
N SER A 222 19.03 12.78 -8.42
CA SER A 222 18.64 11.36 -8.35
C SER A 222 18.75 10.80 -6.93
N ALA A 223 18.10 9.66 -6.67
CA ALA A 223 18.38 8.88 -5.47
C ALA A 223 19.75 8.18 -5.61
N CYS A 224 20.35 7.79 -4.48
CA CYS A 224 21.68 7.18 -4.48
C CYS A 224 21.77 6.00 -3.51
N ASN A 225 22.94 5.36 -3.48
CA ASN A 225 23.22 4.23 -2.60
C ASN A 225 22.93 4.59 -1.14
N GLY A 226 22.16 3.75 -0.45
CA GLY A 226 21.69 3.97 0.92
C GLY A 226 20.29 4.56 1.03
N ASP A 227 19.70 5.05 -0.07
CA ASP A 227 18.28 5.39 -0.18
C ASP A 227 17.42 4.19 -0.60
N SER A 228 18.05 3.07 -1.00
CA SER A 228 17.39 1.81 -1.39
C SER A 228 16.26 1.41 -0.45
N GLY A 229 15.10 1.07 -1.00
CA GLY A 229 13.87 0.77 -0.25
C GLY A 229 13.14 1.99 0.29
N GLY A 230 13.76 3.17 0.30
CA GLY A 230 13.19 4.43 0.77
C GLY A 230 12.02 4.96 -0.08
N PRO A 231 11.30 5.96 0.45
CA PRO A 231 10.06 6.46 -0.12
C PRO A 231 10.24 7.28 -1.41
N PHE A 232 9.31 7.12 -2.34
CA PHE A 232 8.98 8.10 -3.38
C PHE A 232 7.53 8.53 -3.21
N VAL A 233 7.31 9.75 -2.72
CA VAL A 233 6.04 10.15 -2.11
C VAL A 233 5.41 11.34 -2.79
N ALA A 234 4.09 11.26 -2.97
CA ALA A 234 3.23 12.39 -3.32
C ALA A 234 2.59 12.98 -2.06
N GLN A 235 2.25 14.27 -2.10
CA GLN A 235 1.48 14.90 -1.04
C GLN A 235 0.24 15.61 -1.61
N LYS A 236 -0.92 15.42 -0.97
CA LYS A 236 -2.16 16.15 -1.26
C LYS A 236 -2.88 16.46 0.04
N ASN A 237 -3.23 17.73 0.26
CA ASN A 237 -3.98 18.19 1.44
C ASN A 237 -3.44 17.64 2.78
N GLY A 238 -2.11 17.69 2.96
CA GLY A 238 -1.46 17.20 4.18
C GLY A 238 -1.37 15.67 4.34
N THR A 239 -1.91 14.90 3.38
CA THR A 239 -1.81 13.44 3.29
C THR A 239 -0.67 13.04 2.39
N PHE A 240 0.12 12.06 2.82
CA PHE A 240 1.22 11.48 2.05
C PHE A 240 0.78 10.18 1.39
N TYR A 241 1.27 9.92 0.17
CA TYR A 241 1.00 8.69 -0.57
C TYR A 241 2.32 8.04 -1.01
N SER A 242 2.49 6.76 -0.72
CA SER A 242 3.68 6.00 -1.13
C SER A 242 3.58 5.61 -2.60
N MET A 243 4.14 6.39 -3.51
CA MET A 243 4.03 6.16 -4.96
C MET A 243 5.03 5.11 -5.46
N GLY A 244 6.16 4.97 -4.78
CA GLY A 244 7.12 3.89 -5.04
C GLY A 244 8.19 3.72 -3.97
N THR A 245 8.99 2.68 -4.13
CA THR A 245 10.18 2.39 -3.32
C THR A 245 11.44 2.48 -4.17
N VAL A 246 12.49 3.15 -3.67
CA VAL A 246 13.79 3.26 -4.37
C VAL A 246 14.31 1.85 -4.65
N SER A 247 14.51 1.52 -5.93
CA SER A 247 14.90 0.17 -6.35
C SER A 247 16.31 0.18 -6.94
N TRP A 248 16.53 0.84 -8.07
CA TRP A 248 17.86 0.87 -8.71
C TRP A 248 18.06 2.08 -9.64
N GLY A 249 19.30 2.30 -10.03
CA GLY A 249 19.71 3.28 -11.04
C GLY A 249 21.09 2.93 -11.58
N ARG A 250 21.47 3.50 -12.73
CA ARG A 250 22.82 3.26 -13.31
C ARG A 250 23.93 3.97 -12.53
N SER A 251 23.59 5.10 -11.93
CA SER A 251 24.49 5.92 -11.14
C SER A 251 23.67 6.81 -10.21
N CYS A 252 24.32 7.53 -9.30
CA CYS A 252 23.68 8.60 -8.54
C CYS A 252 23.54 9.87 -9.41
N ARG A 253 23.06 9.71 -10.65
CA ARG A 253 22.73 10.77 -11.62
C ARG A 253 21.66 10.26 -12.58
N GLY A 254 20.74 11.14 -12.98
CA GLY A 254 19.72 10.86 -14.01
C GLY A 254 18.53 10.06 -13.49
N ALA A 255 17.93 9.23 -14.34
CA ALA A 255 16.78 8.43 -13.97
C ALA A 255 17.09 7.44 -12.83
N THR A 256 16.23 7.42 -11.83
CA THR A 256 16.13 6.39 -10.79
C THR A 256 14.85 5.58 -11.04
N ALA A 257 14.97 4.25 -11.01
CA ALA A 257 13.83 3.34 -11.02
C ALA A 257 13.33 3.10 -9.59
N PHE A 258 12.02 3.23 -9.43
CA PHE A 258 11.30 2.90 -8.23
C PHE A 258 10.28 1.81 -8.55
N THR A 259 10.07 0.89 -7.61
CA THR A 259 8.97 -0.08 -7.73
C THR A 259 7.66 0.67 -7.55
N ARG A 260 6.75 0.62 -8.53
CA ARG A 260 5.48 1.36 -8.50
C ARG A 260 4.54 0.72 -7.47
N THR A 261 4.32 1.39 -6.34
CA THR A 261 3.50 0.85 -5.24
C THR A 261 2.11 0.43 -5.72
N LEU A 262 1.47 1.22 -6.60
CA LEU A 262 0.12 0.95 -7.12
C LEU A 262 0.00 -0.47 -7.71
N SER A 263 1.02 -0.93 -8.42
CA SER A 263 1.04 -2.25 -9.07
C SER A 263 1.05 -3.40 -8.06
N TYR A 264 1.36 -3.12 -6.80
CA TYR A 264 1.52 -4.10 -5.72
C TYR A 264 0.53 -3.91 -4.57
N VAL A 265 -0.40 -2.94 -4.66
CA VAL A 265 -1.38 -2.66 -3.60
C VAL A 265 -2.18 -3.91 -3.22
N ASN A 266 -2.64 -4.69 -4.19
CA ASN A 266 -3.39 -5.92 -3.92
C ASN A 266 -2.54 -6.97 -3.17
N TRP A 267 -1.26 -7.08 -3.51
CA TRP A 267 -0.33 -7.95 -2.79
C TRP A 267 -0.09 -7.44 -1.37
N ILE A 268 0.09 -6.13 -1.18
CA ILE A 268 0.28 -5.51 0.15
C ILE A 268 -0.95 -5.77 1.04
N LYS A 269 -2.14 -5.59 0.49
CA LYS A 269 -3.42 -5.80 1.19
C LYS A 269 -3.67 -7.25 1.62
N ASN A 270 -2.95 -8.24 1.07
CA ASN A 270 -3.00 -9.61 1.58
C ASN A 270 -2.36 -9.75 2.97
N PHE A 271 -1.54 -8.79 3.40
CA PHE A 271 -0.82 -8.85 4.68
C PHE A 271 -1.17 -7.71 5.62
N VAL A 272 -1.41 -6.52 5.07
CA VAL A 272 -1.63 -5.28 5.84
C VAL A 272 -3.10 -4.90 5.79
N ASP A 273 -3.69 -4.70 6.96
CA ASP A 273 -5.03 -4.14 7.10
C ASP A 273 -4.92 -2.61 6.98
N ILE A 274 -5.27 -2.05 5.81
CA ILE A 274 -5.14 -0.62 5.52
C ILE A 274 -6.51 -0.03 5.24
N ASP A 275 -6.93 0.90 6.08
CA ASP A 275 -8.13 1.71 5.84
C ASP A 275 -7.81 2.86 4.87
N ASP A 276 -7.83 2.57 3.56
CA ASP A 276 -7.56 3.55 2.51
C ASP A 276 -8.80 4.33 2.07
N GLY A 277 -9.92 4.26 2.81
CA GLY A 277 -11.20 4.83 2.38
C GLY A 277 -11.75 4.15 1.11
N ASN A 278 -11.13 3.06 0.69
CA ASN A 278 -11.56 2.18 -0.38
C ASN A 278 -11.48 0.72 0.10
N GLY A 279 -12.08 0.47 1.27
CA GLY A 279 -12.56 -0.82 1.77
C GLY A 279 -11.71 -2.06 1.49
N GLY A 280 -10.39 -1.96 1.64
CA GLY A 280 -9.46 -3.07 1.41
C GLY A 280 -8.63 -3.36 2.65
N GLY A 281 -9.32 -3.83 3.69
CA GLY A 281 -8.71 -4.34 4.91
C GLY A 281 -8.86 -5.86 5.01
N ASN A 282 -7.88 -6.50 5.65
CA ASN A 282 -7.95 -7.88 6.15
C ASN A 282 -8.87 -7.93 7.39
N ASN A 283 -10.09 -7.42 7.22
CA ASN A 283 -11.16 -7.62 8.16
C ASN A 283 -11.84 -8.94 7.85
N GLU A 284 -12.07 -9.70 8.91
CA GLU A 284 -13.10 -10.70 8.94
C GLU A 284 -14.35 -10.14 8.27
N SER A 285 -14.71 -10.68 7.11
CA SER A 285 -16.00 -10.31 6.51
C SER A 285 -17.07 -10.75 7.48
N GLU A 286 -17.84 -9.79 8.00
CA GLU A 286 -18.92 -10.11 8.93
C GLU A 286 -20.02 -10.86 8.19
N LEU A 287 -20.32 -12.07 8.66
CA LEU A 287 -21.42 -12.87 8.18
C LEU A 287 -22.72 -12.35 8.80
N VAL A 288 -23.71 -12.14 7.96
CA VAL A 288 -25.06 -11.77 8.40
C VAL A 288 -25.86 -13.04 8.63
N ASN A 289 -26.66 -13.07 9.69
CA ASN A 289 -27.50 -14.21 10.04
C ASN A 289 -28.34 -14.68 8.84
N GLY A 290 -28.15 -15.92 8.43
CA GLY A 290 -28.89 -16.57 7.37
C GLY A 290 -28.44 -16.21 5.95
N VAL A 291 -27.47 -15.31 5.76
CA VAL A 291 -27.03 -14.84 4.44
C VAL A 291 -25.79 -15.62 3.99
N PRO A 292 -25.84 -16.34 2.85
CA PRO A 292 -24.66 -17.00 2.29
C PRO A 292 -23.71 -16.00 1.61
N VAL A 293 -22.41 -16.28 1.68
CA VAL A 293 -21.33 -15.56 0.97
C VAL A 293 -20.53 -16.53 0.11
N SER A 294 -20.18 -16.12 -1.10
CA SER A 294 -19.33 -16.93 -1.99
C SER A 294 -17.86 -16.75 -1.63
N VAL A 295 -17.16 -17.86 -1.43
CA VAL A 295 -15.75 -17.91 -1.05
C VAL A 295 -14.96 -18.78 -2.02
N SER A 296 -13.72 -18.37 -2.27
CA SER A 296 -12.78 -19.07 -3.16
C SER A 296 -11.36 -18.81 -2.67
N GLY A 297 -10.44 -19.73 -2.90
CA GLY A 297 -9.08 -19.64 -2.40
C GLY A 297 -8.17 -20.72 -2.96
N ASN A 298 -6.87 -20.50 -2.83
CA ASN A 298 -5.82 -21.43 -3.24
C ASN A 298 -5.56 -22.50 -2.17
N THR A 299 -4.88 -23.57 -2.55
CA THR A 299 -4.31 -24.54 -1.61
C THR A 299 -3.50 -23.85 -0.51
N GLY A 300 -3.82 -24.14 0.74
CA GLY A 300 -3.19 -23.57 1.93
C GLY A 300 -3.59 -22.14 2.27
N SER A 301 -4.43 -21.48 1.45
CA SER A 301 -4.94 -20.14 1.79
C SER A 301 -5.97 -20.20 2.90
N GLU A 302 -5.99 -19.17 3.75
CA GLU A 302 -6.93 -19.01 4.85
C GLU A 302 -7.72 -17.72 4.67
N LYS A 303 -9.05 -17.81 4.84
CA LYS A 303 -9.95 -16.66 4.85
C LYS A 303 -10.71 -16.63 6.16
N LEU A 304 -10.70 -15.49 6.83
CA LEU A 304 -11.37 -15.28 8.12
C LEU A 304 -12.66 -14.48 7.93
N PHE A 305 -13.66 -14.86 8.71
CA PHE A 305 -14.99 -14.24 8.79
C PHE A 305 -15.42 -14.21 10.26
N THR A 306 -16.39 -13.36 10.59
CA THR A 306 -16.93 -13.27 11.95
C THR A 306 -18.43 -13.22 11.93
N ILE A 307 -19.10 -13.81 12.92
CA ILE A 307 -20.51 -13.58 13.17
C ILE A 307 -20.72 -13.19 14.63
N ASN A 308 -21.36 -12.04 14.83
CA ASN A 308 -21.82 -11.61 16.14
C ASN A 308 -23.22 -12.17 16.37
N VAL A 309 -23.35 -13.05 17.36
CA VAL A 309 -24.64 -13.64 17.69
C VAL A 309 -25.20 -12.97 18.95
N PRO A 310 -26.40 -12.35 18.87
CA PRO A 310 -27.02 -11.66 19.99
C PRO A 310 -27.21 -12.55 21.23
N ASN A 311 -27.30 -11.90 22.39
CA ASN A 311 -27.62 -12.60 23.62
C ASN A 311 -29.05 -13.16 23.55
N GLY A 312 -29.25 -14.38 24.08
CA GLY A 312 -30.52 -15.11 24.01
C GLY A 312 -30.72 -15.93 22.73
N SER A 313 -29.95 -15.71 21.66
CA SER A 313 -30.02 -16.54 20.46
C SER A 313 -29.61 -17.99 20.72
N ARG A 314 -30.19 -18.91 19.93
CA ARG A 314 -29.96 -20.37 19.99
C ARG A 314 -29.64 -20.93 18.62
N ASN A 315 -29.12 -22.16 18.59
CA ASN A 315 -28.94 -22.95 17.37
C ASN A 315 -28.11 -22.26 16.27
N LEU A 316 -26.90 -21.81 16.57
CA LEU A 316 -25.97 -21.33 15.53
C LEU A 316 -25.51 -22.51 14.68
N VAL A 317 -25.66 -22.39 13.37
CA VAL A 317 -25.26 -23.34 12.36
C VAL A 317 -24.42 -22.60 11.32
N ILE A 318 -23.17 -23.03 11.13
CA ILE A 318 -22.25 -22.48 10.14
C ILE A 318 -21.93 -23.59 9.15
N THR A 319 -22.19 -23.34 7.87
CA THR A 319 -22.10 -24.34 6.80
C THR A 319 -21.33 -23.82 5.61
N THR A 320 -20.54 -24.69 4.99
CA THR A 320 -20.10 -24.52 3.60
C THR A 320 -20.85 -25.49 2.69
N SER A 321 -21.17 -25.07 1.46
CA SER A 321 -21.81 -25.95 0.46
C SER A 321 -21.54 -25.49 -0.97
N GLY A 322 -21.76 -26.38 -1.94
CA GLY A 322 -21.58 -26.07 -3.37
C GLY A 322 -20.12 -25.82 -3.78
N GLY A 323 -19.93 -25.17 -4.92
CA GLY A 323 -18.61 -24.88 -5.48
C GLY A 323 -17.84 -26.12 -5.95
N SER A 324 -16.57 -25.91 -6.30
CA SER A 324 -15.60 -26.95 -6.63
C SER A 324 -14.38 -26.90 -5.69
N GLY A 325 -13.58 -27.95 -5.67
CA GLY A 325 -12.38 -28.04 -4.83
C GLY A 325 -12.65 -28.59 -3.43
N ASP A 326 -11.81 -28.17 -2.47
CA ASP A 326 -11.81 -28.71 -1.11
C ASP A 326 -11.48 -27.61 -0.08
N ALA A 327 -12.53 -27.07 0.53
CA ALA A 327 -12.48 -26.01 1.54
C ALA A 327 -12.86 -26.57 2.92
N ASP A 328 -11.91 -26.55 3.85
CA ASP A 328 -12.13 -26.88 5.26
C ASP A 328 -12.67 -25.67 6.04
N LEU A 329 -13.60 -25.92 6.95
CA LEU A 329 -14.24 -25.01 7.88
C LEU A 329 -13.67 -25.21 9.29
N PHE A 330 -13.20 -24.11 9.88
CA PHE A 330 -12.80 -24.04 11.28
C PHE A 330 -13.60 -22.94 11.95
N VAL A 331 -14.17 -23.21 13.12
CA VAL A 331 -14.94 -22.22 13.88
C VAL A 331 -14.46 -22.19 15.33
N ARG A 332 -14.39 -20.99 15.89
CA ARG A 332 -14.08 -20.79 17.31
C ARG A 332 -14.77 -19.56 17.88
N ARG A 333 -15.30 -19.66 19.09
CA ARG A 333 -15.96 -18.58 19.82
C ARG A 333 -14.93 -17.68 20.49
N GLY A 334 -15.08 -16.37 20.34
CA GLY A 334 -14.34 -15.31 21.03
C GLY A 334 -12.88 -15.12 20.60
N GLN A 335 -12.29 -16.06 19.85
CA GLN A 335 -10.92 -15.97 19.33
C GLN A 335 -10.84 -16.61 17.94
N LYS A 336 -9.89 -16.14 17.11
CA LYS A 336 -9.63 -16.73 15.80
C LYS A 336 -9.26 -18.21 15.92
N PRO A 337 -9.85 -19.09 15.10
CA PRO A 337 -9.40 -20.47 15.02
C PRO A 337 -8.02 -20.54 14.36
N THR A 338 -7.28 -21.60 14.67
CA THR A 338 -6.05 -22.01 13.97
C THR A 338 -6.19 -23.47 13.57
N THR A 339 -5.26 -24.00 12.79
CA THR A 339 -5.26 -25.43 12.43
C THR A 339 -5.08 -26.38 13.62
N SER A 340 -4.65 -25.89 14.78
CA SER A 340 -4.47 -26.67 16.01
C SER A 340 -5.38 -26.25 17.17
N ASN A 341 -6.18 -25.18 17.01
CA ASN A 341 -7.03 -24.64 18.07
C ASN A 341 -8.33 -24.09 17.48
N PHE A 342 -9.41 -24.85 17.65
CA PHE A 342 -10.74 -24.58 17.11
C PHE A 342 -11.80 -25.23 18.02
N ASP A 343 -13.02 -24.72 18.01
CA ASP A 343 -14.15 -25.34 18.72
C ASP A 343 -14.86 -26.37 17.83
N CYS A 344 -14.85 -26.13 16.51
CA CYS A 344 -15.41 -27.05 15.54
C CYS A 344 -14.59 -27.09 14.25
N ARG A 345 -14.36 -28.31 13.77
CA ARG A 345 -13.85 -28.65 12.44
C ARG A 345 -14.47 -30.01 12.03
N PRO A 346 -15.24 -30.09 10.93
CA PRO A 346 -15.95 -31.33 10.53
C PRO A 346 -15.09 -32.48 9.97
N TYR A 347 -13.86 -32.21 9.48
CA TYR A 347 -12.96 -33.20 8.88
C TYR A 347 -13.58 -33.96 7.69
N LEU A 348 -14.38 -33.28 6.88
CA LEU A 348 -15.01 -33.89 5.70
C LEU A 348 -14.16 -33.60 4.47
N ASN A 349 -14.22 -34.50 3.49
CA ASN A 349 -13.61 -34.22 2.19
C ASN A 349 -14.57 -33.37 1.35
N GLY A 350 -14.04 -32.36 0.67
CA GLY A 350 -14.80 -31.47 -0.20
C GLY A 350 -15.50 -30.35 0.57
N ASN A 351 -16.34 -29.58 -0.13
CA ASN A 351 -16.82 -28.29 0.37
C ASN A 351 -18.02 -28.35 1.31
N GLN A 352 -18.54 -29.54 1.65
CA GLN A 352 -19.77 -29.69 2.45
C GLN A 352 -19.43 -29.88 3.92
N GLU A 353 -19.25 -28.77 4.62
CA GLU A 353 -18.88 -28.76 6.04
C GLU A 353 -19.96 -28.12 6.90
N THR A 354 -20.13 -28.55 8.14
CA THR A 354 -21.12 -27.99 9.07
C THR A 354 -20.65 -28.00 10.52
N CYS A 355 -20.67 -26.82 11.15
CA CYS A 355 -20.49 -26.63 12.58
C CYS A 355 -21.81 -26.19 13.24
N ARG A 356 -22.16 -26.79 14.37
CA ARG A 356 -23.40 -26.49 15.12
C ARG A 356 -23.09 -26.17 16.58
N PHE A 357 -23.74 -25.13 17.11
CA PHE A 357 -23.61 -24.68 18.48
C PHE A 357 -25.00 -24.42 19.06
N SER A 358 -25.39 -25.15 20.11
CA SER A 358 -26.69 -25.01 20.77
C SER A 358 -26.79 -23.68 21.54
N GLN A 359 -25.72 -23.28 22.23
CA GLN A 359 -25.57 -21.94 22.81
C GLN A 359 -24.97 -21.00 21.77
N ALA A 360 -25.80 -20.12 21.21
CA ALA A 360 -25.39 -19.36 20.05
C ALA A 360 -24.78 -18.00 20.39
N SER A 361 -24.95 -17.44 21.59
CA SER A 361 -24.56 -16.05 21.88
C SER A 361 -23.05 -15.77 21.88
N GLY A 362 -22.68 -14.55 21.52
CA GLY A 362 -21.30 -14.07 21.47
C GLY A 362 -20.71 -14.08 20.06
N THR A 363 -19.45 -13.65 19.96
CA THR A 363 -18.74 -13.55 18.68
C THR A 363 -18.11 -14.88 18.31
N TYR A 364 -18.34 -15.33 17.07
CA TYR A 364 -17.71 -16.51 16.49
C TYR A 364 -16.82 -16.11 15.33
N HIS A 365 -15.58 -16.60 15.34
CA HIS A 365 -14.63 -16.45 14.25
C HIS A 365 -14.65 -17.73 13.41
N VAL A 366 -14.72 -17.56 12.10
CA VAL A 366 -14.83 -18.61 11.10
C VAL A 366 -13.65 -18.51 10.15
N MET A 367 -12.88 -19.58 10.01
CA MET A 367 -11.80 -19.67 9.04
C MET A 367 -12.15 -20.72 7.98
N ILE A 368 -12.05 -20.33 6.72
CA ILE A 368 -12.07 -21.24 5.58
C ILE A 368 -10.63 -21.45 5.13
N ARG A 369 -10.17 -22.69 5.11
CA ARG A 369 -8.83 -23.06 4.65
C ARG A 369 -8.93 -23.97 3.43
N GLY A 370 -8.21 -23.64 2.37
CA GLY A 370 -8.15 -24.50 1.19
C GLY A 370 -7.27 -25.72 1.43
N TRP A 371 -7.84 -26.92 1.59
CA TRP A 371 -7.05 -28.16 1.51
C TRP A 371 -6.51 -28.35 0.08
N ARG A 372 -7.34 -27.99 -0.89
CA ARG A 372 -6.99 -27.75 -2.29
C ARG A 372 -7.54 -26.40 -2.72
N GLU A 373 -7.17 -25.95 -3.91
CA GLU A 373 -7.84 -24.81 -4.54
C GLU A 373 -9.35 -25.06 -4.60
N TYR A 374 -10.15 -24.07 -4.18
CA TYR A 374 -11.60 -24.13 -4.14
C TYR A 374 -12.21 -22.88 -4.75
N ASN A 375 -13.33 -23.05 -5.45
CA ASN A 375 -13.97 -21.99 -6.22
C ASN A 375 -15.50 -21.98 -6.00
N ASN A 376 -16.06 -20.79 -5.81
CA ASN A 376 -17.50 -20.53 -5.62
C ASN A 376 -18.18 -21.37 -4.53
N VAL A 377 -17.51 -21.61 -3.40
CA VAL A 377 -18.09 -22.29 -2.24
C VAL A 377 -19.00 -21.31 -1.48
N SER A 378 -20.20 -21.74 -1.09
CA SER A 378 -21.15 -20.93 -0.33
C SER A 378 -20.93 -21.13 1.17
N LEU A 379 -20.47 -20.10 1.89
CA LEU A 379 -20.36 -20.06 3.35
C LEU A 379 -21.60 -19.36 3.92
N ARG A 380 -22.30 -19.97 4.88
CA ARG A 380 -23.49 -19.40 5.52
C ARG A 380 -23.44 -19.65 7.02
N ALA A 381 -23.76 -18.63 7.81
CA ALA A 381 -23.96 -18.74 9.25
C ALA A 381 -25.40 -18.36 9.60
N SER A 382 -26.10 -19.16 10.39
CA SER A 382 -27.50 -18.91 10.78
C SER A 382 -27.77 -19.28 12.23
N TYR A 383 -28.51 -18.47 12.96
CA TYR A 383 -28.99 -18.74 14.32
C TYR A 383 -30.45 -18.32 14.47
N GLU A 384 -31.13 -18.89 15.46
CA GLU A 384 -32.48 -18.50 15.88
C GLU A 384 -32.39 -17.39 16.93
N ASN A 385 -33.18 -16.32 16.78
CA ASN A 385 -33.31 -15.30 17.81
C ASN A 385 -34.02 -15.88 19.04
N GLY A 386 -33.54 -15.55 20.23
CA GLY A 386 -34.23 -15.88 21.47
C GLY A 386 -35.46 -15.02 21.67
N ASP A 387 -36.48 -15.59 22.32
CA ASP A 387 -37.79 -14.97 22.58
C ASP A 387 -37.74 -13.85 23.67
N GLY A 388 -36.76 -12.95 23.60
CA GLY A 388 -36.59 -11.81 24.51
C GLY A 388 -37.09 -10.51 23.89
N GLY A 389 -38.24 -10.03 24.37
CA GLY A 389 -38.94 -8.85 23.85
C GLY A 389 -38.08 -7.60 23.64
N GLY A 390 -37.94 -7.20 22.37
CA GLY A 390 -37.41 -5.91 21.94
C GLY A 390 -37.71 -5.73 20.45
N ASN A 391 -38.70 -4.90 20.14
CA ASN A 391 -39.14 -4.42 18.81
C ASN A 391 -38.76 -5.30 17.59
N GLY A 392 -39.71 -6.14 17.16
CA GLY A 392 -39.60 -7.05 16.02
C GLY A 392 -39.53 -6.36 14.66
N GLY A 393 -38.44 -5.64 14.41
CA GLY A 393 -37.96 -5.36 13.06
C GLY A 393 -36.87 -6.36 12.71
N ASN A 394 -36.88 -6.87 11.47
CA ASN A 394 -35.72 -7.59 10.96
C ASN A 394 -34.48 -6.68 11.06
N GLN A 395 -33.34 -7.22 11.46
CA GLN A 395 -32.09 -6.46 11.43
C GLN A 395 -31.79 -6.05 9.98
N PRO A 396 -31.41 -4.78 9.73
CA PRO A 396 -31.01 -4.34 8.40
C PRO A 396 -29.92 -5.23 7.82
N ILE A 397 -30.10 -5.68 6.58
CA ILE A 397 -29.07 -6.41 5.84
C ILE A 397 -28.17 -5.39 5.16
N ASN A 398 -26.86 -5.55 5.30
CA ASN A 398 -25.86 -4.81 4.55
C ASN A 398 -24.70 -5.76 4.20
N SER A 399 -24.88 -6.49 3.10
CA SER A 399 -23.89 -7.46 2.59
C SER A 399 -23.02 -6.81 1.52
N ILE A 400 -21.71 -7.07 1.57
CA ILE A 400 -20.75 -6.54 0.60
C ILE A 400 -19.86 -7.68 0.11
N LEU A 401 -19.91 -7.95 -1.19
CA LEU A 401 -19.03 -8.89 -1.89
C LEU A 401 -18.07 -8.12 -2.79
N ARG A 402 -16.76 -8.27 -2.54
CA ARG A 402 -15.69 -7.54 -3.24
C ARG A 402 -14.87 -8.44 -4.16
N ASN A 403 -14.04 -7.82 -5.00
CA ASN A 403 -13.12 -8.51 -5.91
C ASN A 403 -13.82 -9.45 -6.88
N ILE A 404 -15.00 -9.05 -7.34
CA ILE A 404 -15.76 -9.78 -8.33
C ILE A 404 -15.09 -9.57 -9.69
N ASN A 405 -14.64 -10.66 -10.30
CA ASN A 405 -14.12 -10.68 -11.65
C ASN A 405 -15.16 -11.34 -12.57
N VAL A 406 -15.46 -10.70 -13.70
CA VAL A 406 -16.40 -11.18 -14.74
C VAL A 406 -15.64 -11.20 -16.06
N GLN A 407 -15.67 -12.33 -16.77
CA GLN A 407 -15.01 -12.44 -18.06
C GLN A 407 -15.87 -11.80 -19.16
N GLU A 408 -15.21 -11.26 -20.18
CA GLU A 408 -15.87 -10.75 -21.37
C GLU A 408 -16.80 -11.80 -21.97
N ARG A 409 -18.01 -11.38 -22.31
CA ARG A 409 -19.11 -12.17 -22.88
C ARG A 409 -19.54 -13.36 -22.03
N THR A 410 -19.39 -13.26 -20.71
CA THR A 410 -19.84 -14.30 -19.76
C THR A 410 -20.78 -13.76 -18.71
N TRP A 411 -21.64 -14.65 -18.21
CA TRP A 411 -22.49 -14.41 -17.05
C TRP A 411 -21.80 -14.89 -15.78
N LYS A 412 -21.86 -14.07 -14.72
CA LYS A 412 -21.49 -14.45 -13.36
C LYS A 412 -22.67 -14.24 -12.43
N ARG A 413 -23.14 -15.33 -11.84
CA ARG A 413 -24.37 -15.39 -11.04
C ARG A 413 -24.08 -15.44 -9.55
N TYR A 414 -24.81 -14.65 -8.80
CA TYR A 414 -24.95 -14.74 -7.35
C TYR A 414 -26.41 -14.95 -6.98
N VAL A 415 -26.64 -15.51 -5.80
CA VAL A 415 -27.97 -15.76 -5.27
C VAL A 415 -28.04 -15.17 -3.88
N PHE A 416 -29.14 -14.47 -3.59
CA PHE A 416 -29.44 -13.88 -2.30
C PHE A 416 -30.82 -14.36 -1.83
N GLU A 417 -30.88 -14.96 -0.65
CA GLU A 417 -32.14 -15.39 -0.04
C GLU A 417 -32.62 -14.30 0.92
N LEU A 418 -33.75 -13.65 0.60
CA LEU A 418 -34.33 -12.60 1.42
C LEU A 418 -35.37 -13.19 2.40
N PRO A 419 -35.23 -13.03 3.73
CA PRO A 419 -36.28 -13.36 4.68
C PRO A 419 -37.53 -12.48 4.51
N SER A 420 -38.69 -12.94 5.00
CA SER A 420 -39.89 -12.09 5.05
C SER A 420 -39.74 -10.94 6.04
N GLY A 421 -40.41 -9.82 5.79
CA GLY A 421 -40.48 -8.70 6.74
C GLY A 421 -39.59 -7.50 6.42
N TYR A 422 -38.90 -7.48 5.27
CA TYR A 422 -38.19 -6.30 4.79
C TYR A 422 -39.10 -5.41 3.94
N SER A 423 -38.99 -4.09 4.12
CA SER A 423 -39.73 -3.06 3.40
C SER A 423 -39.01 -2.58 2.14
N GLN A 424 -37.70 -2.80 2.08
CA GLN A 424 -36.87 -2.41 0.94
C GLN A 424 -35.76 -3.42 0.71
N LEU A 425 -35.42 -3.68 -0.56
CA LEU A 425 -34.24 -4.42 -0.99
C LEU A 425 -33.51 -3.63 -2.08
N GLN A 426 -32.20 -3.55 -1.98
CA GLN A 426 -31.35 -2.88 -2.94
C GLN A 426 -30.14 -3.75 -3.28
N PHE A 427 -29.84 -3.86 -4.57
CA PHE A 427 -28.59 -4.40 -5.08
C PHE A 427 -27.83 -3.30 -5.81
N SER A 428 -26.52 -3.23 -5.63
CA SER A 428 -25.69 -2.27 -6.35
C SER A 428 -24.32 -2.86 -6.67
N ILE A 429 -23.83 -2.62 -7.88
CA ILE A 429 -22.43 -2.86 -8.23
C ILE A 429 -21.68 -1.53 -8.32
N SER A 430 -20.40 -1.56 -7.97
CA SER A 430 -19.50 -0.41 -8.08
C SER A 430 -18.04 -0.84 -8.20
N GLY A 431 -17.21 0.08 -8.67
CA GLY A 431 -15.76 -0.14 -8.82
C GLY A 431 -15.42 -1.05 -10.01
N GLY A 432 -14.28 -1.75 -9.91
CA GLY A 432 -13.75 -2.60 -10.97
C GLY A 432 -13.32 -1.88 -12.25
N ASP A 433 -12.57 -2.58 -13.10
CA ASP A 433 -12.30 -2.18 -14.49
C ASP A 433 -13.32 -2.82 -15.46
N GLY A 434 -13.19 -2.56 -16.76
CA GLY A 434 -14.09 -3.13 -17.78
C GLY A 434 -15.52 -2.56 -17.74
N GLU A 435 -16.45 -3.33 -18.29
CA GLU A 435 -17.88 -2.98 -18.38
C GLU A 435 -18.72 -4.22 -18.06
N VAL A 436 -19.51 -4.14 -17.00
CA VAL A 436 -20.39 -5.19 -16.51
C VAL A 436 -21.78 -4.63 -16.25
N ASP A 437 -22.77 -5.29 -16.82
CA ASP A 437 -24.18 -5.01 -16.60
C ASP A 437 -24.77 -5.90 -15.50
N MET A 438 -25.61 -5.33 -14.64
CA MET A 438 -26.32 -6.04 -13.58
C MET A 438 -27.78 -6.29 -13.94
N TYR A 439 -28.19 -7.55 -13.81
CA TYR A 439 -29.55 -8.04 -13.99
C TYR A 439 -30.01 -8.65 -12.68
N ILE A 440 -31.19 -8.25 -12.21
CA ILE A 440 -31.80 -8.80 -11.00
C ILE A 440 -33.12 -9.46 -11.38
N ASN A 441 -33.39 -10.64 -10.84
CA ASN A 441 -34.68 -11.32 -10.99
C ASN A 441 -35.04 -12.12 -9.73
N PHE A 442 -36.32 -12.18 -9.40
CA PHE A 442 -36.85 -12.97 -8.29
C PHE A 442 -37.30 -14.36 -8.79
N GLY A 443 -36.94 -15.41 -8.05
CA GLY A 443 -37.38 -16.78 -8.30
C GLY A 443 -36.65 -17.51 -9.43
N SER A 444 -36.13 -16.81 -10.44
CA SER A 444 -35.38 -17.40 -11.56
C SER A 444 -34.13 -16.61 -11.93
N ALA A 445 -33.24 -17.32 -12.62
CA ALA A 445 -32.11 -16.76 -13.36
C ALA A 445 -32.53 -15.65 -14.31
N SER A 446 -31.81 -14.52 -14.35
CA SER A 446 -31.99 -13.49 -15.37
C SER A 446 -31.51 -13.94 -16.75
N SER A 447 -32.06 -13.31 -17.78
CA SER A 447 -31.60 -13.39 -19.16
C SER A 447 -31.65 -12.01 -19.83
N TRP A 448 -31.25 -11.93 -21.10
CA TRP A 448 -31.32 -10.70 -21.89
C TRP A 448 -32.74 -10.10 -22.02
N SER A 449 -33.77 -10.93 -21.89
CA SER A 449 -35.18 -10.54 -22.05
C SER A 449 -36.04 -10.85 -20.82
N ASP A 450 -35.45 -11.39 -19.75
CA ASP A 450 -36.14 -11.77 -18.51
C ASP A 450 -35.36 -11.26 -17.30
N TYR A 451 -35.85 -10.16 -16.73
CA TYR A 451 -35.28 -9.52 -15.55
C TYR A 451 -36.33 -8.63 -14.89
N ASP A 452 -36.31 -8.55 -13.56
CA ASP A 452 -37.11 -7.60 -12.79
C ASP A 452 -36.48 -6.22 -12.79
N CYS A 453 -35.14 -6.15 -12.87
CA CYS A 453 -34.42 -4.89 -12.96
C CYS A 453 -33.11 -5.03 -13.73
N ARG A 454 -32.87 -4.09 -14.64
CA ARG A 454 -31.60 -3.86 -15.34
C ARG A 454 -31.35 -2.35 -15.45
N PRO A 455 -30.38 -1.78 -14.70
CA PRO A 455 -30.06 -0.37 -14.79
C PRO A 455 -29.39 -0.07 -16.14
N ALA A 456 -30.07 0.63 -17.06
CA ALA A 456 -29.50 0.98 -18.37
C ALA A 456 -28.48 2.13 -18.29
N LYS A 457 -27.40 1.94 -17.52
CA LYS A 457 -26.33 2.92 -17.32
C LYS A 457 -25.02 2.40 -17.92
N TYR A 458 -24.19 3.31 -18.40
CA TYR A 458 -22.86 2.95 -18.92
C TYR A 458 -21.87 2.78 -17.77
N GLY A 459 -21.17 1.64 -17.73
CA GLY A 459 -20.13 1.31 -16.76
C GLY A 459 -20.64 0.71 -15.45
N ASN A 460 -19.69 0.33 -14.59
CA ASN A 460 -19.90 -0.60 -13.47
C ASN A 460 -20.66 -0.06 -12.24
N ASN A 461 -21.29 1.11 -12.33
CA ASN A 461 -22.01 1.74 -11.22
C ASN A 461 -23.52 1.63 -11.44
N GLU A 462 -24.08 0.52 -10.98
CA GLU A 462 -25.48 0.16 -11.22
C GLU A 462 -26.21 -0.09 -9.92
N THR A 463 -27.52 0.16 -9.91
CA THR A 463 -28.35 -0.02 -8.72
C THR A 463 -29.78 -0.41 -9.09
N CYS A 464 -30.27 -1.47 -8.47
CA CYS A 464 -31.66 -1.91 -8.49
C CYS A 464 -32.25 -1.79 -7.10
N THR A 465 -33.44 -1.19 -6.97
CA THR A 465 -34.14 -1.02 -5.69
C THR A 465 -35.57 -1.50 -5.83
N PHE A 466 -36.03 -2.27 -4.85
CA PHE A 466 -37.34 -2.88 -4.77
C PHE A 466 -38.01 -2.45 -3.47
N SER A 467 -39.20 -1.86 -3.56
CA SER A 467 -40.07 -1.58 -2.42
C SER A 467 -40.96 -2.79 -2.14
N SER A 468 -41.13 -3.15 -0.88
CA SER A 468 -41.88 -4.35 -0.44
C SER A 468 -41.43 -5.62 -1.16
N PRO A 469 -40.13 -5.96 -1.12
CA PRO A 469 -39.58 -7.10 -1.83
C PRO A 469 -40.19 -8.43 -1.36
N GLN A 470 -40.38 -9.36 -2.29
CA GLN A 470 -40.82 -10.71 -1.95
C GLN A 470 -39.73 -11.45 -1.17
N ALA A 471 -40.17 -12.17 -0.13
CA ALA A 471 -39.31 -13.12 0.57
C ALA A 471 -38.99 -14.30 -0.34
N GLY A 472 -37.74 -14.76 -0.31
CA GLY A 472 -37.26 -15.88 -1.11
C GLY A 472 -36.04 -15.52 -1.94
N ARG A 473 -35.85 -16.27 -3.02
CA ARG A 473 -34.61 -16.28 -3.79
C ARG A 473 -34.54 -15.17 -4.82
N TRP A 474 -33.53 -14.32 -4.70
CA TRP A 474 -33.16 -13.30 -5.68
C TRP A 474 -31.88 -13.70 -6.40
N TYR A 475 -31.89 -13.59 -7.73
CA TYR A 475 -30.74 -13.83 -8.59
C TYR A 475 -30.10 -12.49 -8.95
N ILE A 476 -28.78 -12.39 -8.73
CA ILE A 476 -27.96 -11.24 -9.13
C ILE A 476 -27.02 -11.72 -10.22
N ASP A 477 -27.31 -11.32 -11.45
CA ASP A 477 -26.64 -11.78 -12.64
C ASP A 477 -25.82 -10.65 -13.27
N LEU A 478 -24.51 -10.84 -13.28
CA LEU A 478 -23.56 -9.88 -13.83
C LEU A 478 -23.09 -10.36 -15.20
N TYR A 479 -23.30 -9.55 -16.24
CA TYR A 479 -22.85 -9.85 -17.59
C TYR A 479 -21.67 -8.96 -17.97
N GLY A 480 -20.52 -9.56 -18.29
CA GLY A 480 -19.35 -8.82 -18.75
C GLY A 480 -19.45 -8.46 -20.22
N PHE A 481 -19.66 -7.19 -20.56
CA PHE A 481 -19.45 -6.70 -21.93
C PHE A 481 -17.96 -6.67 -22.27
N TYR A 482 -17.12 -6.33 -21.29
CA TYR A 482 -15.67 -6.48 -21.34
C TYR A 482 -15.16 -7.19 -20.09
N ASN A 483 -13.92 -7.69 -20.14
CA ASN A 483 -13.28 -8.28 -18.97
C ASN A 483 -13.23 -7.25 -17.83
N SER A 484 -13.78 -7.64 -16.68
CA SER A 484 -13.86 -6.81 -15.49
C SER A 484 -13.25 -7.53 -14.30
N ARG A 485 -12.50 -6.80 -13.49
CA ARG A 485 -11.85 -7.26 -12.26
C ARG A 485 -12.04 -6.22 -11.17
N GLY A 486 -12.27 -6.69 -9.94
CA GLY A 486 -12.34 -5.81 -8.78
C GLY A 486 -13.70 -5.15 -8.54
N LEU A 487 -14.79 -5.69 -9.12
CA LEU A 487 -16.14 -5.20 -8.82
C LEU A 487 -16.53 -5.46 -7.36
N THR A 488 -17.35 -4.57 -6.83
CA THR A 488 -18.00 -4.70 -5.52
C THR A 488 -19.51 -4.75 -5.70
N LEU A 489 -20.15 -5.84 -5.28
CA LEU A 489 -21.60 -5.99 -5.14
C LEU A 489 -22.02 -5.69 -3.70
N THR A 490 -22.95 -4.77 -3.51
CA THR A 490 -23.55 -4.45 -2.21
C THR A 490 -25.04 -4.77 -2.24
N THR A 491 -25.51 -5.48 -1.21
CA THR A 491 -26.93 -5.80 -0.99
C THR A 491 -27.39 -5.15 0.32
N LYS A 492 -28.45 -4.35 0.26
CA LYS A 492 -29.07 -3.74 1.43
C LYS A 492 -30.53 -4.14 1.54
N ALA A 493 -31.01 -4.47 2.74
CA ALA A 493 -32.43 -4.63 3.00
C ALA A 493 -32.81 -4.02 4.34
N ASN A 494 -33.91 -3.26 4.37
CA ASN A 494 -34.38 -2.53 5.56
C ASN A 494 -35.83 -2.84 5.89
#